data_AF-A0A2N6SUE9-F1
#
_entry.id   AF-A0A2N6SUE9-F1
#
_cell.length_a   1.000
_cell.length_b   1.000
_cell.length_c   1.000
_cell.angle_alpha   90.00
_cell.angle_beta   90.00
_cell.angle_gamma   90.00
#
_symmetry.space_group_name_H-M   'P 1'
#
loop_
_entity.id
_entity.type
_entity.pdbx_description
1 polymer ?
#
loop_
_entity_poly.entity_id
_entity_poly.type
_entity_poly.pdbx_seq_one_letter_code
_entity_poly.pdbx_strand_id
1 'polypeptide(L)'
;MDSYKFQKACKEWLIKYYKENFKKDISIEDIFVVWSCKTLQNNKILISTTLLDGIYVECTQNGDKQETYFDIYKKQKNIMLSNGELFG
;
A
#
# COMPACT_ATOMS: atom_id res chain seq x y z
N MET A 1 -12.72 -0.97 -12.52
CA MET A 1 -12.95 -1.12 -11.06
C MET A 1 -13.16 0.27 -10.44
N ASP A 2 -14.04 0.43 -9.44
CA ASP A 2 -14.08 1.65 -8.63
C ASP A 2 -13.00 1.62 -7.53
N SER A 3 -12.59 2.79 -7.04
CA SER A 3 -11.43 2.92 -6.13
C SER A 3 -11.64 2.17 -4.81
N TYR A 4 -12.87 2.13 -4.29
CA TYR A 4 -13.17 1.45 -3.03
C TYR A 4 -13.04 -0.07 -3.17
N LYS A 5 -13.58 -0.65 -4.26
CA LYS A 5 -13.41 -2.08 -4.54
C LYS A 5 -11.93 -2.44 -4.76
N PHE A 6 -11.18 -1.60 -5.46
CA PHE A 6 -9.75 -1.84 -5.66
C PHE A 6 -8.98 -1.81 -4.32
N GLN A 7 -9.21 -0.79 -3.50
CA GLN A 7 -8.61 -0.69 -2.17
C GLN A 7 -8.92 -1.92 -1.31
N LYS A 8 -10.18 -2.36 -1.25
CA LYS A 8 -10.57 -3.54 -0.49
C LYS A 8 -9.83 -4.80 -0.97
N ALA A 9 -9.76 -5.01 -2.28
CA ALA A 9 -9.05 -6.15 -2.86
C ALA A 9 -7.54 -6.12 -2.51
N CYS A 10 -6.90 -4.95 -2.55
CA CYS A 10 -5.49 -4.81 -2.15
C CYS A 10 -5.26 -5.13 -0.67
N LYS A 11 -6.16 -4.69 0.22
CA LYS A 11 -6.08 -5.02 1.66
C LYS A 11 -6.25 -6.52 1.91
N GLU A 12 -7.24 -7.15 1.26
CA GLU A 12 -7.47 -8.60 1.37
C GLU A 12 -6.28 -9.42 0.84
N TRP A 13 -5.65 -8.96 -0.25
CA TRP A 13 -4.42 -9.56 -0.74
C TRP A 13 -3.28 -9.44 0.29
N LEU A 14 -3.11 -8.26 0.91
CA LEU A 14 -2.06 -8.06 1.89
C LEU A 14 -2.24 -8.95 3.14
N ILE A 15 -3.47 -9.15 3.61
CA ILE A 15 -3.78 -10.09 4.69
C ILE A 15 -3.29 -11.50 4.34
N LYS A 16 -3.60 -11.98 3.13
CA LYS A 16 -3.14 -13.30 2.65
C LYS A 16 -1.63 -13.37 2.55
N TYR A 17 -1.00 -12.34 1.97
CA TYR A 17 0.45 -12.23 1.85
C TYR A 17 1.14 -12.36 3.21
N TYR A 18 0.60 -11.70 4.25
CA TYR A 18 1.12 -11.78 5.61
C TYR A 18 0.97 -13.17 6.24
N LYS A 19 -0.20 -13.78 6.07
CA LYS A 19 -0.45 -15.13 6.57
C LYS A 19 0.49 -16.15 5.94
N GLU A 20 0.73 -16.04 4.64
CA GLU A 20 1.54 -17.00 3.88
C GLU A 20 3.04 -16.85 4.16
N ASN A 21 3.56 -15.62 4.11
CA ASN A 21 5.00 -15.34 4.14
C ASN A 21 5.56 -15.13 5.56
N PHE A 22 4.74 -14.63 6.50
CA PHE A 22 5.19 -14.31 7.85
C PHE A 22 4.47 -15.11 8.94
N LYS A 23 3.47 -15.94 8.58
CA LYS A 23 2.61 -16.67 9.53
C LYS A 23 1.94 -15.74 10.54
N LYS A 24 1.65 -14.50 10.14
CA LYS A 24 0.96 -13.50 10.96
C LYS A 24 -0.49 -13.38 10.52
N ASP A 25 -1.39 -13.36 11.49
CA ASP A 25 -2.79 -13.01 11.29
C ASP A 25 -2.95 -11.51 11.52
N ILE A 26 -3.33 -10.79 10.46
CA ILE A 26 -3.69 -9.36 10.51
C ILE A 26 -5.09 -9.18 9.94
N SER A 27 -5.76 -8.10 10.33
CA SER A 27 -7.09 -7.74 9.83
C SER A 27 -7.06 -6.48 8.95
N ILE A 28 -8.22 -6.07 8.44
CA ILE A 28 -8.35 -4.87 7.60
C ILE A 28 -8.01 -3.60 8.41
N GLU A 29 -8.27 -3.63 9.72
CA GLU A 29 -8.02 -2.55 10.67
C GLU A 29 -6.53 -2.34 10.91
N ASP A 30 -5.71 -3.38 10.75
CA ASP A 30 -4.25 -3.30 10.81
C ASP A 30 -3.64 -2.66 9.56
N ILE A 31 -4.41 -2.46 8.48
CA ILE A 31 -3.93 -1.93 7.21
C ILE A 31 -4.47 -0.52 6.98
N PHE A 32 -3.55 0.45 6.89
CA PHE A 32 -3.89 1.83 6.55
C PHE A 32 -3.47 2.18 5.12
N VAL A 33 -4.21 3.11 4.53
CA VAL A 33 -3.90 3.67 3.22
C VAL A 33 -3.05 4.91 3.42
N VAL A 34 -1.89 4.93 2.81
CA VAL A 34 -0.97 6.07 2.83
C VAL A 34 -1.36 7.05 1.74
N TRP A 35 -1.68 6.53 0.55
CA TRP A 35 -2.12 7.33 -0.59
C TRP A 35 -2.94 6.49 -1.55
N SER A 36 -3.88 7.11 -2.25
CA SER A 36 -4.62 6.46 -3.33
C SER A 36 -4.96 7.45 -4.43
N CYS A 37 -5.01 6.94 -5.66
CA CYS A 37 -5.56 7.68 -6.79
C CYS A 37 -6.24 6.75 -7.79
N LYS A 38 -7.11 7.34 -8.60
CA LYS A 38 -7.69 6.73 -9.78
C LYS A 38 -7.62 7.71 -10.94
N THR A 39 -7.11 7.25 -12.07
CA THR A 39 -7.09 8.01 -13.32
C THR A 39 -7.60 7.12 -14.43
N LEU A 40 -8.71 7.50 -15.05
CA LEU A 40 -9.41 6.69 -16.06
C LEU A 40 -9.68 5.27 -15.52
N GLN A 41 -9.15 4.24 -16.20
CA GLN A 41 -9.31 2.84 -15.81
C GLN A 41 -8.25 2.33 -14.81
N ASN A 42 -7.26 3.15 -14.49
CA ASN A 42 -6.13 2.76 -13.66
C ASN A 42 -6.34 3.18 -12.21
N ASN A 43 -5.91 2.32 -11.29
CA ASN A 43 -5.89 2.64 -9.86
C ASN A 43 -4.48 2.43 -9.31
N LYS A 44 -4.07 3.29 -8.39
CA LYS A 44 -2.84 3.11 -7.62
C LYS A 44 -3.12 3.37 -6.15
N ILE A 45 -2.63 2.49 -5.29
CA ILE A 45 -2.75 2.64 -3.85
C ILE A 45 -1.43 2.28 -3.18
N LEU A 46 -1.08 3.04 -2.16
CA LEU A 46 0.03 2.76 -1.26
C LEU A 46 -0.57 2.39 0.10
N ILE A 47 -0.22 1.20 0.59
CA ILE A 47 -0.71 0.67 1.86
C ILE A 47 0.45 0.20 2.73
N SER A 48 0.23 0.24 4.04
CA SER A 48 1.16 -0.30 5.03
C SER A 48 0.37 -0.82 6.22
N THR A 49 1.05 -1.47 7.16
CA THR A 49 0.42 -2.08 8.34
C THR A 49 0.84 -1.38 9.61
N THR A 50 0.04 -1.51 10.66
CA THR A 50 0.37 -1.07 12.02
C THR A 50 1.53 -1.86 12.64
N LEU A 51 1.98 -2.94 12.00
CA LEU A 51 3.12 -3.73 12.44
C LEU A 51 4.43 -2.95 12.25
N LEU A 52 5.32 -3.05 13.22
CA LEU A 52 6.64 -2.41 13.17
C LEU A 52 7.67 -3.21 12.35
N ASP A 53 7.25 -3.82 11.24
CA ASP A 53 8.13 -4.56 10.32
C ASP A 53 8.66 -3.70 9.15
N GLY A 54 8.10 -2.51 8.99
CA GLY A 54 8.49 -1.55 7.97
C GLY A 54 8.01 -1.89 6.56
N ILE A 55 7.07 -2.83 6.39
CA ILE A 55 6.56 -3.19 5.06
C ILE A 55 5.68 -2.06 4.51
N TYR A 56 5.94 -1.73 3.25
CA TYR A 56 5.19 -0.76 2.47
C TYR A 56 4.87 -1.37 1.11
N VAL A 57 3.61 -1.36 0.71
CA VAL A 57 3.16 -2.01 -0.52
C VAL A 57 2.54 -0.99 -1.45
N GLU A 58 3.02 -0.98 -2.68
CA GLU A 58 2.44 -0.26 -3.79
C GLU A 58 1.62 -1.23 -4.65
N CYS A 59 0.33 -0.96 -4.81
CA CYS A 59 -0.52 -1.74 -5.69
C CYS A 59 -0.91 -0.89 -6.91
N THR A 60 -0.58 -1.37 -8.10
CA THR A 60 -0.82 -0.67 -9.37
C THR A 60 -1.71 -1.51 -10.27
N GLN A 61 -2.94 -1.05 -10.52
CA GLN A 61 -3.84 -1.68 -11.47
C GLN A 61 -3.76 -1.01 -12.84
N ASN A 62 -3.46 -1.82 -13.85
CA ASN A 62 -3.66 -1.47 -15.25
C ASN A 62 -5.04 -1.96 -15.69
N GLY A 63 -6.00 -1.04 -15.78
CA GLY A 63 -7.38 -1.37 -16.13
C GLY A 63 -7.55 -1.79 -17.59
N ASP A 64 -6.71 -1.30 -18.49
CA ASP A 64 -6.77 -1.63 -19.92
C ASP A 64 -6.26 -3.06 -20.18
N LYS A 65 -5.20 -3.47 -19.48
CA LYS A 65 -4.63 -4.82 -19.55
C LYS A 65 -5.27 -5.83 -18.61
N GLN A 66 -6.12 -5.38 -17.69
CA GLN A 66 -6.71 -6.20 -16.63
C GLN A 66 -5.66 -6.88 -15.73
N GLU A 67 -4.58 -6.16 -15.41
CA GLU A 67 -3.47 -6.66 -14.60
C GLU A 67 -3.33 -5.82 -13.31
N THR A 68 -2.78 -6.41 -12.26
CA THR A 68 -2.46 -5.70 -11.03
C THR A 68 -1.12 -6.17 -10.49
N TYR A 69 -0.27 -5.20 -10.19
CA TYR A 69 1.09 -5.40 -9.70
C TYR A 69 1.17 -5.00 -8.23
N PHE A 70 1.99 -5.72 -7.47
CA PHE A 70 2.24 -5.47 -6.05
C PHE A 70 3.75 -5.36 -5.84
N ASP A 71 4.23 -4.13 -5.64
CA ASP A 71 5.63 -3.86 -5.32
C ASP A 71 5.77 -3.74 -3.80
N ILE A 72 6.69 -4.50 -3.22
CA ILE A 72 6.87 -4.62 -1.77
C ILE A 72 8.20 -4.01 -1.39
N TYR A 73 8.15 -3.00 -0.52
CA TYR A 73 9.31 -2.29 -0.03
C TYR A 73 9.45 -2.47 1.48
N LYS A 74 10.69 -2.32 1.96
CA LYS A 74 11.00 -2.21 3.38
C LYS A 74 11.50 -0.81 3.68
N LYS A 75 10.83 -0.10 4.59
CA LYS A 75 11.19 1.23 5.04
C LYS A 75 12.60 1.21 5.64
N GLN A 76 13.51 1.98 5.05
CA GLN A 76 14.90 2.06 5.51
C GLN A 76 15.07 3.03 6.69
N LYS A 77 14.51 4.24 6.59
CA LYS A 77 14.58 5.27 7.62
C LYS A 77 13.44 6.29 7.49
N ASN A 78 13.18 7.03 8.56
CA ASN A 78 12.39 8.26 8.53
C ASN A 78 13.29 9.40 8.98
N ILE A 79 13.37 10.45 8.18
CA ILE A 79 14.14 11.66 8.48
C ILE A 79 13.15 12.80 8.59
N MET A 80 13.21 13.54 9.68
CA MET A 80 12.49 14.80 9.86
C MET A 80 13.45 15.93 9.48
N LEU A 81 12.97 16.83 8.62
CA LEU A 81 13.62 18.08 8.27
C LEU A 81 12.61 19.19 8.53
N SER A 82 13.07 20.30 9.10
CA SER A 82 12.20 21.46 9.22
C SER A 82 12.03 22.15 7.86
N ASN A 83 10.89 22.82 7.64
CA ASN A 83 10.65 23.56 6.41
C ASN A 83 11.67 24.70 6.21
N GLY A 84 12.19 25.27 7.29
CA GLY A 84 13.24 26.28 7.23
C GLY A 84 14.56 25.72 6.70
N GLU A 85 14.91 24.47 7.03
CA GLU A 85 16.09 23.81 6.45
C GLU A 85 15.86 23.38 4.99
N LEU A 86 14.62 23.05 4.60
CA LEU A 86 14.32 22.54 3.27
C LEU A 86 14.18 23.62 2.20
N PHE A 87 13.62 24.78 2.56
CA PHE A 87 13.27 25.86 1.63
C PHE A 87 13.93 27.21 1.94
N GLY A 88 14.69 27.30 3.04
CA GLY A 88 15.39 28.53 3.45
C GLY A 88 16.62 28.86 2.63
#